data_AF-A0AAC9NCU1-F1
#
_entry.id   AF-A0AAC9NCU1-F1
#
_cell.length_a   1.000
_cell.length_b   1.000
_cell.length_c   1.000
_cell.angle_alpha   90.00
_cell.angle_beta   90.00
_cell.angle_gamma   90.00
#
_symmetry.space_group_name_H-M   'P 1'
#
loop_
_entity.id
_entity.type
_entity.pdbx_description
1 polymer ?
#
loop_
_entity_poly.entity_id
_entity_poly.type
_entity_poly.pdbx_seq_one_letter_code
_entity_poly.pdbx_strand_id
1 'polypeptide(L)'
;MTIQELAGIRKQFEYYRMIVDKTVLVLSQDELNQKVNVESNSIAMLMRHITGNLLSRFTNFFTEDGEKPWRNRDDEFTDGIYDRHELITNWDKAWNVLFSTIDSINEENINTVVKIRNQDHTVAEALYRQLAHYPYHIGQIVFIGKMIRNEEWKSLTIPKNKSKEYNQDKFENPNSETHFVDDYLKK
;
A
#
# COMPACT_ATOMS: atom_id res chain seq x y z
N MET A 1 2.98 18.07 -10.96
CA MET A 1 1.90 17.75 -10.01
C MET A 1 1.70 18.93 -9.10
N THR A 2 0.48 19.19 -8.64
CA THR A 2 0.15 20.24 -7.65
C THR A 2 0.11 19.69 -6.23
N ILE A 3 0.17 20.56 -5.21
CA ILE A 3 0.01 20.16 -3.81
C ILE A 3 -1.37 19.52 -3.56
N GLN A 4 -2.40 19.98 -4.26
CA GLN A 4 -3.74 19.38 -4.19
C GLN A 4 -3.77 17.95 -4.74
N GLU A 5 -3.11 17.70 -5.88
CA GLU A 5 -2.99 16.35 -6.44
C GLU A 5 -2.20 15.42 -5.50
N LEU A 6 -1.14 15.93 -4.86
CA LEU A 6 -0.36 15.20 -3.87
C LEU A 6 -1.22 14.76 -2.68
N ALA A 7 -2.09 15.63 -2.16
CA ALA A 7 -3.02 15.28 -1.09
C ALA A 7 -3.97 14.13 -1.48
N GLY A 8 -4.45 14.13 -2.73
CA GLY A 8 -5.24 13.03 -3.29
C GLY A 8 -4.47 11.71 -3.35
N ILE A 9 -3.20 11.75 -3.79
CA ILE A 9 -2.32 10.57 -3.84
C ILE A 9 -2.04 10.02 -2.44
N ARG A 10 -1.80 10.90 -1.47
CA ARG A 10 -1.62 10.53 -0.06
C ARG A 10 -2.83 9.74 0.44
N LYS A 11 -4.05 10.23 0.17
CA LYS A 11 -5.30 9.55 0.53
C LYS A 11 -5.42 8.17 -0.13
N GLN A 12 -5.01 8.03 -1.40
CA GLN A 12 -4.99 6.72 -2.05
C GLN A 12 -4.04 5.73 -1.37
N PHE A 13 -2.83 6.19 -1.00
CA PHE A 13 -1.89 5.37 -0.25
C PHE A 13 -2.44 4.93 1.11
N GLU A 14 -3.10 5.82 1.86
CA GLU A 14 -3.77 5.48 3.12
C GLU A 14 -4.85 4.39 2.91
N TYR A 15 -5.66 4.54 1.86
CA TYR A 15 -6.68 3.57 1.51
C TYR A 15 -6.06 2.19 1.21
N TYR A 16 -5.01 2.14 0.40
CA TYR A 16 -4.36 0.88 0.06
C TYR A 16 -3.67 0.22 1.26
N ARG A 17 -3.03 1.00 2.13
CA ARG A 17 -2.51 0.50 3.42
C ARG A 17 -3.64 -0.13 4.25
N MET A 18 -4.74 0.60 4.44
CA MET A 18 -5.91 0.12 5.20
C MET A 18 -6.47 -1.20 4.64
N ILE A 19 -6.50 -1.37 3.31
CA ILE A 19 -6.96 -2.62 2.68
C ILE A 19 -6.07 -3.81 3.10
N VAL A 20 -4.76 -3.64 3.15
CA VAL A 20 -3.85 -4.69 3.64
C VAL A 20 -4.05 -4.92 5.13
N ASP A 21 -4.10 -3.86 5.93
CA ASP A 21 -4.21 -3.97 7.39
C ASP A 21 -5.48 -4.75 7.78
N LYS A 22 -6.62 -4.46 7.14
CA LYS A 22 -7.87 -5.21 7.33
C LYS A 22 -7.78 -6.66 6.85
N THR A 23 -7.01 -6.93 5.80
CA THR A 23 -6.77 -8.29 5.30
C THR A 23 -5.93 -9.10 6.28
N VAL A 24 -4.83 -8.52 6.76
CA VAL A 24 -3.89 -9.16 7.70
C VAL A 24 -4.54 -9.40 9.05
N LEU A 25 -5.43 -8.50 9.50
CA LEU A 25 -6.12 -8.61 10.78
C LEU A 25 -6.90 -9.93 10.92
N VAL A 26 -7.52 -10.41 9.84
CA VAL A 26 -8.39 -11.61 9.86
C VAL A 26 -7.64 -12.92 9.59
N LEU A 27 -6.32 -12.87 9.44
CA LEU A 27 -5.48 -14.04 9.16
C LEU A 27 -4.57 -14.34 10.35
N SER A 28 -4.28 -15.62 10.58
CA SER A 28 -3.26 -16.13 11.49
C SER A 28 -1.85 -16.04 10.88
N GLN A 29 -0.82 -16.26 11.70
CA GLN A 29 0.56 -16.28 11.20
C GLN A 29 0.78 -17.36 10.14
N ASP A 30 0.24 -18.56 10.35
CA ASP A 30 0.39 -19.67 9.41
C ASP A 30 -0.30 -19.34 8.07
N GLU A 31 -1.50 -18.75 8.12
CA GLU A 31 -2.23 -18.29 6.92
C GLU A 31 -1.47 -17.19 6.17
N LEU A 32 -0.79 -16.26 6.87
CA LEU A 32 0.05 -15.24 6.23
C LEU A 32 1.23 -15.85 5.45
N ASN A 33 1.78 -16.95 5.95
CA ASN A 33 2.93 -17.63 5.35
C ASN A 33 2.53 -18.69 4.31
N GLN A 34 1.25 -19.02 4.20
CA GLN A 34 0.76 -20.02 3.26
C GLN A 34 0.91 -19.56 1.80
N LYS A 35 1.49 -20.45 0.97
CA LYS A 35 1.48 -20.30 -0.50
C LYS A 35 0.32 -21.09 -1.09
N VAL A 36 -0.37 -20.51 -2.06
CA VAL A 36 -1.46 -21.18 -2.79
C VAL A 36 -0.92 -22.28 -3.71
N ASN A 37 0.25 -22.06 -4.31
CA ASN A 37 1.01 -23.03 -5.09
C ASN A 37 2.48 -22.60 -5.15
N VAL A 38 3.33 -23.42 -5.78
CA VAL A 38 4.79 -23.22 -5.86
C VAL A 38 5.18 -21.86 -6.46
N GLU A 39 4.48 -21.44 -7.51
CA GLU A 39 4.73 -20.20 -8.25
C GLU A 39 4.11 -18.95 -7.59
N SER A 40 3.27 -19.13 -6.57
CA SER A 40 2.59 -18.03 -5.90
C SER A 40 3.38 -17.54 -4.70
N ASN A 41 3.42 -16.22 -4.50
CA ASN A 41 3.91 -15.63 -3.26
C ASN A 41 2.88 -15.79 -2.14
N SER A 42 3.35 -15.95 -0.90
CA SER A 42 2.51 -15.82 0.29
C SER A 42 2.20 -14.34 0.58
N ILE A 43 1.21 -14.07 1.44
CA ILE A 43 0.93 -12.69 1.88
C ILE A 43 2.14 -12.10 2.60
N ALA A 44 2.83 -12.89 3.42
CA ALA A 44 4.05 -12.49 4.11
C ALA A 44 5.15 -12.04 3.12
N MET A 45 5.40 -12.79 2.05
CA MET A 45 6.37 -12.41 1.01
C MET A 45 5.97 -11.10 0.31
N LEU A 46 4.69 -10.93 -0.03
CA LEU A 46 4.20 -9.70 -0.67
C LEU A 46 4.33 -8.49 0.27
N MET A 47 4.05 -8.66 1.56
CA MET A 47 4.27 -7.61 2.57
C MET A 47 5.74 -7.24 2.68
N ARG A 48 6.65 -8.22 2.72
CA ARG A 48 8.11 -7.99 2.72
C ARG A 48 8.56 -7.24 1.47
N HIS A 49 8.07 -7.66 0.30
CA HIS A 49 8.40 -7.01 -0.96
C HIS A 49 7.99 -5.53 -1.00
N ILE A 50 6.74 -5.23 -0.64
CA ILE A 50 6.25 -3.85 -0.59
C ILE A 50 7.01 -3.05 0.49
N THR A 51 7.32 -3.65 1.64
CA THR A 51 8.12 -3.03 2.71
C THR A 51 9.52 -2.63 2.22
N GLY A 52 10.27 -3.57 1.64
CA GLY A 52 11.61 -3.31 1.11
C GLY A 52 11.58 -2.27 -0.01
N ASN A 53 10.56 -2.33 -0.88
CA ASN A 53 10.34 -1.31 -1.91
C ASN A 53 10.07 0.08 -1.29
N LEU A 54 9.12 0.22 -0.37
CA LEU A 54 8.80 1.48 0.31
C LEU A 54 10.04 2.10 0.96
N LEU A 55 10.74 1.32 1.80
CA LEU A 55 11.94 1.79 2.48
C LEU A 55 13.00 2.23 1.48
N SER A 56 13.22 1.46 0.41
CA SER A 56 14.22 1.80 -0.60
C SER A 56 13.84 3.06 -1.37
N ARG A 57 12.59 3.18 -1.82
CA ARG A 57 12.16 4.28 -2.69
C ARG A 57 12.09 5.62 -1.98
N PHE A 58 11.76 5.63 -0.69
CA PHE A 58 11.42 6.86 0.03
C PHE A 58 12.41 7.28 1.13
N THR A 59 13.29 6.39 1.59
CA THR A 59 14.37 6.83 2.49
C THR A 59 15.28 7.81 1.74
N ASN A 60 15.54 8.99 2.32
CA ASN A 60 16.39 10.02 1.70
C ASN A 60 15.94 10.38 0.26
N PHE A 61 14.63 10.50 0.06
CA PHE A 61 13.96 10.60 -1.25
C PHE A 61 14.56 11.64 -2.22
N PHE A 62 14.98 12.80 -1.71
CA PHE A 62 15.52 13.89 -2.54
C PHE A 62 17.03 13.86 -2.71
N THR A 63 17.75 13.07 -1.92
CA THR A 63 19.22 13.16 -1.81
C THR A 63 19.96 11.90 -2.26
N GLU A 64 19.26 10.78 -2.37
CA GLU A 64 19.83 9.50 -2.75
C GLU A 64 18.97 8.79 -3.80
N ASP A 65 19.56 7.84 -4.52
CA ASP A 65 18.81 6.98 -5.43
C ASP A 65 17.77 6.14 -4.67
N GLY A 66 16.57 5.99 -5.24
CA GLY A 66 15.48 5.21 -4.68
C GLY A 66 15.71 3.69 -4.76
N GLU A 67 16.73 3.20 -5.45
CA GLU A 67 17.24 1.82 -5.28
C GLU A 67 18.43 1.85 -4.33
N LYS A 68 18.20 1.46 -3.08
CA LYS A 68 19.22 1.53 -2.04
C LYS A 68 20.16 0.34 -2.15
N PRO A 69 21.48 0.54 -1.92
CA PRO A 69 22.47 -0.54 -2.02
C PRO A 69 22.24 -1.64 -0.98
N TRP A 70 21.57 -1.32 0.13
CA TRP A 70 21.22 -2.29 1.17
C TRP A 70 19.97 -3.12 0.85
N ARG A 71 19.21 -2.78 -0.19
CA ARG A 71 18.02 -3.54 -0.55
C ARG A 71 18.42 -4.81 -1.30
N ASN A 72 18.09 -5.96 -0.71
CA ASN A 72 18.16 -7.23 -1.42
C ASN A 72 16.75 -7.66 -1.84
N ARG A 73 16.41 -7.42 -3.11
CA ARG A 73 15.08 -7.74 -3.66
C ARG A 73 14.84 -9.26 -3.68
N ASP A 74 15.84 -10.06 -3.99
CA ASP A 74 15.65 -11.49 -4.16
C ASP A 74 15.35 -12.16 -2.81
N ASP A 75 15.97 -11.66 -1.74
CA ASP A 75 15.67 -12.08 -0.36
C ASP A 75 14.23 -11.76 0.07
N GLU A 76 13.54 -10.78 -0.55
CA GLU A 76 12.14 -10.47 -0.24
C GLU A 76 11.19 -11.63 -0.63
N PHE A 77 11.63 -12.54 -1.51
CA PHE A 77 10.85 -13.65 -2.06
C PHE A 77 11.36 -15.04 -1.63
N THR A 78 12.35 -15.12 -0.74
CA THR A 78 12.86 -16.41 -0.26
C THR A 78 11.77 -17.18 0.50
N ASP A 79 11.77 -18.51 0.37
CA ASP A 79 10.88 -19.35 1.17
C ASP A 79 11.30 -19.30 2.65
N GLY A 80 10.32 -19.25 3.54
CA GLY A 80 10.56 -19.15 4.98
C GLY A 80 9.27 -18.95 5.76
N ILE A 81 9.39 -18.97 7.08
CA ILE A 81 8.31 -18.58 8.00
C ILE A 81 8.67 -17.21 8.56
N TYR A 82 7.81 -16.25 8.30
CA TYR A 82 7.98 -14.87 8.71
C TYR A 82 7.08 -14.59 9.91
N ASP A 83 7.70 -14.05 10.96
CA ASP A 83 7.01 -13.69 12.19
C ASP A 83 6.01 -12.55 11.94
N ARG A 84 4.79 -12.71 12.44
CA ARG A 84 3.71 -11.74 12.23
C ARG A 84 4.07 -10.38 12.83
N HIS A 85 4.66 -10.36 14.03
CA HIS A 85 4.96 -9.11 14.71
C HIS A 85 6.06 -8.33 13.98
N GLU A 86 7.09 -9.02 13.49
CA GLU A 86 8.13 -8.42 12.67
C GLU A 86 7.57 -7.88 11.34
N LEU A 87 6.72 -8.65 10.66
CA LEU A 87 6.06 -8.21 9.42
C LEU A 87 5.28 -6.91 9.63
N ILE A 88 4.44 -6.84 10.66
CA ILE A 88 3.62 -5.65 10.96
C ILE A 88 4.51 -4.47 11.37
N THR A 89 5.52 -4.71 12.21
CA THR A 89 6.43 -3.63 12.66
C THR A 89 7.18 -3.01 11.49
N ASN A 90 7.72 -3.84 10.60
CA ASN A 90 8.42 -3.36 9.41
C ASN A 90 7.48 -2.69 8.41
N TRP A 91 6.28 -3.25 8.24
CA TRP A 91 5.22 -2.67 7.41
C TRP A 91 4.87 -1.25 7.84
N ASP A 92 4.59 -1.05 9.14
CA ASP A 92 4.27 0.25 9.71
C ASP A 92 5.41 1.25 9.54
N LYS A 93 6.64 0.82 9.82
CA LYS A 93 7.84 1.63 9.60
C LYS A 93 7.94 2.09 8.14
N ALA A 94 7.74 1.18 7.19
CA ALA A 94 7.87 1.47 5.76
C ALA A 94 6.82 2.45 5.25
N TRP A 95 5.56 2.28 5.66
CA TRP A 95 4.50 3.24 5.34
C TRP A 95 4.72 4.60 5.98
N ASN A 96 5.23 4.65 7.21
CA ASN A 96 5.54 5.91 7.87
C ASN A 96 6.64 6.68 7.11
N VAL A 97 7.67 5.99 6.57
CA VAL A 97 8.68 6.63 5.71
C VAL A 97 8.04 7.27 4.48
N LEU A 98 7.12 6.59 3.80
CA LEU A 98 6.38 7.16 2.67
C LEU A 98 5.55 8.39 3.09
N PHE A 99 4.74 8.28 4.15
CA PHE A 99 3.88 9.38 4.56
C PHE A 99 4.68 10.59 5.04
N SER A 100 5.73 10.40 5.83
CA SER A 100 6.64 11.48 6.21
C SER A 100 7.33 12.12 5.00
N THR A 101 7.65 11.33 3.98
CA THR A 101 8.20 11.87 2.73
C THR A 101 7.16 12.73 2.01
N ILE A 102 5.94 12.22 1.83
CA ILE A 102 4.85 12.97 1.19
C ILE A 102 4.56 14.28 1.95
N ASP A 103 4.52 14.23 3.28
CA ASP A 103 4.24 15.38 4.15
C ASP A 103 5.38 16.42 4.11
N SER A 104 6.58 16.05 3.64
CA SER A 104 7.71 16.97 3.43
C SER A 104 7.73 17.63 2.05
N ILE A 105 6.90 17.17 1.10
CA ILE A 105 6.82 17.74 -0.24
C ILE A 105 6.02 19.04 -0.18
N ASN A 106 6.57 20.11 -0.75
CA ASN A 106 5.99 21.46 -0.75
C ASN A 106 6.21 22.14 -2.11
N GLU A 107 5.74 23.38 -2.25
CA GLU A 107 5.80 24.13 -3.52
C GLU A 107 7.24 24.30 -4.04
N GLU A 108 8.23 24.32 -3.16
CA GLU A 108 9.64 24.52 -3.52
C GLU A 108 10.28 23.25 -4.09
N ASN A 109 9.89 22.06 -3.61
CA ASN A 109 10.54 20.79 -3.95
C ASN A 109 9.68 19.83 -4.80
N ILE A 110 8.40 20.13 -5.04
CA ILE A 110 7.50 19.24 -5.78
C ILE A 110 7.94 18.98 -7.23
N ASN A 111 8.76 19.87 -7.81
CA ASN A 111 9.30 19.74 -9.17
C ASN A 111 10.77 19.27 -9.18
N THR A 112 11.33 18.88 -8.03
CA THR A 112 12.70 18.36 -7.95
C THR A 112 12.81 17.02 -8.68
N VAL A 113 13.98 16.81 -9.29
CA VAL A 113 14.33 15.51 -9.88
C VAL A 113 14.81 14.57 -8.78
N VAL A 114 14.23 13.38 -8.74
CA VAL A 114 14.65 12.25 -7.91
C VAL A 114 15.20 11.14 -8.80
N LYS A 115 16.04 10.25 -8.25
CA LYS A 115 16.64 9.17 -9.02
C LYS A 115 16.07 7.83 -8.60
N ILE A 116 15.80 6.97 -9.56
CA ILE A 116 15.48 5.56 -9.29
C ILE A 116 16.24 4.69 -10.30
N ARG A 117 17.21 3.91 -9.82
CA ARG A 117 18.11 3.09 -10.65
C ARG A 117 18.90 3.91 -11.67
N ASN A 118 19.49 5.01 -11.19
CA ASN A 118 20.27 5.95 -11.98
C ASN A 118 19.50 6.58 -13.15
N GLN A 119 18.17 6.63 -13.05
CA GLN A 119 17.28 7.30 -13.99
C GLN A 119 16.61 8.47 -13.28
N ASP A 120 16.65 9.63 -13.92
CA ASP A 120 16.00 10.84 -13.44
C ASP A 120 14.48 10.72 -13.61
N HIS A 121 13.75 11.10 -12.57
CA HIS A 121 12.31 11.13 -12.52
C HIS A 121 11.86 12.41 -11.82
N THR A 122 10.72 12.95 -12.21
CA THR A 122 9.99 13.92 -11.37
C THR A 122 9.44 13.23 -10.12
N VAL A 123 9.18 14.01 -9.06
CA VAL A 123 8.44 13.54 -7.88
C VAL A 123 7.13 12.85 -8.28
N ALA A 124 6.44 13.42 -9.27
CA ALA A 124 5.19 12.87 -9.78
C ALA A 124 5.34 11.47 -10.37
N GLU A 125 6.33 11.26 -11.25
CA GLU A 125 6.61 9.96 -11.85
C GLU A 125 6.99 8.92 -10.79
N ALA A 126 7.81 9.32 -9.80
CA ALA A 126 8.19 8.44 -8.70
C ALA A 126 6.97 7.98 -7.88
N LEU A 127 6.05 8.89 -7.54
CA LEU A 127 4.83 8.59 -6.80
C LEU A 127 3.84 7.76 -7.64
N TYR A 128 3.58 8.13 -8.89
CA TYR A 128 2.67 7.39 -9.77
C TYR A 128 3.13 5.96 -10.02
N ARG A 129 4.45 5.76 -10.17
CA ARG A 129 5.03 4.42 -10.28
C ARG A 129 4.67 3.56 -9.07
N GLN A 130 4.75 4.11 -7.86
CA GLN A 130 4.39 3.38 -6.65
C GLN A 130 2.88 3.22 -6.49
N LEU A 131 2.10 4.21 -6.90
CA LEU A 131 0.64 4.15 -6.92
C LEU A 131 0.10 3.13 -7.93
N ALA A 132 0.86 2.74 -8.95
CA ALA A 132 0.53 1.60 -9.81
C ALA A 132 1.03 0.26 -9.22
N HIS A 133 2.23 0.27 -8.65
CA HIS A 133 2.91 -0.93 -8.15
C HIS A 133 2.27 -1.50 -6.87
N TYR A 134 1.96 -0.67 -5.87
CA TYR A 134 1.41 -1.18 -4.61
C TYR A 134 0.01 -1.75 -4.78
N PRO A 135 -0.93 -1.11 -5.49
CA PRO A 135 -2.26 -1.70 -5.72
C PRO A 135 -2.22 -3.03 -6.46
N TYR A 136 -1.25 -3.22 -7.37
CA TYR A 136 -1.05 -4.50 -8.03
C TYR A 136 -0.76 -5.63 -7.01
N HIS A 137 0.20 -5.43 -6.11
CA HIS A 137 0.52 -6.42 -5.08
C HIS A 137 -0.52 -6.52 -3.96
N ILE A 138 -1.17 -5.41 -3.61
CA ILE A 138 -2.24 -5.39 -2.61
C ILE A 138 -3.48 -6.14 -3.13
N GLY A 139 -3.76 -6.06 -4.42
CA GLY A 139 -4.78 -6.91 -5.07
C GLY A 139 -4.47 -8.39 -4.91
N GLN A 140 -3.20 -8.80 -5.05
CA GLN A 140 -2.77 -10.17 -4.81
C GLN A 140 -2.98 -10.58 -3.34
N ILE A 141 -2.59 -9.72 -2.38
CA ILE A 141 -2.80 -9.96 -0.93
C ILE A 141 -4.28 -10.20 -0.63
N VAL A 142 -5.16 -9.32 -1.10
CA VAL A 142 -6.61 -9.43 -0.89
C VAL A 142 -7.16 -10.71 -1.52
N PHE A 143 -6.68 -11.07 -2.72
CA PHE A 143 -7.16 -12.26 -3.41
C PHE A 143 -6.75 -13.54 -2.68
N ILE A 144 -5.51 -13.63 -2.20
CA ILE A 144 -5.04 -14.75 -1.38
C ILE A 144 -5.83 -14.81 -0.07
N GLY A 145 -6.05 -13.68 0.61
CA GLY A 145 -6.86 -13.62 1.83
C GLY A 145 -8.29 -14.13 1.62
N LYS A 146 -8.92 -13.79 0.48
CA LYS A 146 -10.22 -14.34 0.08
C LYS A 146 -10.19 -15.85 -0.14
N MET A 147 -9.14 -16.37 -0.78
CA MET A 147 -9.00 -17.81 -1.01
C MET A 147 -8.87 -18.58 0.31
N ILE A 148 -8.13 -18.03 1.27
CA ILE A 148 -7.93 -18.64 2.59
C ILE A 148 -9.23 -18.59 3.41
N ARG A 149 -9.87 -17.42 3.54
CA ARG A 149 -11.06 -17.26 4.38
C ARG A 149 -12.34 -17.80 3.74
N ASN A 150 -12.37 -17.91 2.41
CA ASN A 150 -13.51 -18.37 1.63
C ASN A 150 -14.85 -17.74 2.08
N GLU A 151 -15.76 -18.52 2.67
CA GLU A 151 -17.08 -18.08 3.14
C GLU A 151 -16.99 -17.12 4.34
N GLU A 152 -15.89 -17.15 5.09
CA GLU A 152 -15.66 -16.28 6.24
C GLU A 152 -15.07 -14.91 5.85
N TRP A 153 -14.81 -14.68 4.55
CA TRP A 153 -14.27 -13.41 4.08
C TRP A 153 -15.29 -12.28 4.26
N LYS A 154 -14.92 -11.27 5.05
CA LYS A 154 -15.70 -10.03 5.20
C LYS A 154 -15.25 -9.00 4.15
N SER A 155 -16.20 -8.36 3.47
CA SER A 155 -15.86 -7.31 2.51
C SER A 155 -15.12 -6.17 3.21
N LEU A 156 -14.04 -5.69 2.59
CA LEU A 156 -13.22 -4.59 3.11
C LEU A 156 -13.81 -3.22 2.76
N THR A 157 -14.73 -3.19 1.79
CA THR A 157 -15.41 -1.98 1.30
C THR A 157 -16.92 -2.23 1.19
N ILE A 158 -17.51 -2.12 0.01
CA ILE A 158 -18.93 -2.36 -0.24
C ILE A 158 -19.13 -3.87 -0.38
N PRO A 159 -19.97 -4.53 0.44
CA PRO A 159 -20.24 -5.96 0.29
C PRO A 159 -20.91 -6.31 -1.03
N LYS A 160 -20.73 -7.57 -1.49
CA LYS A 160 -21.44 -8.09 -2.67
C LYS A 160 -22.96 -7.91 -2.48
N ASN A 161 -23.64 -7.47 -3.54
CA ASN A 161 -25.09 -7.20 -3.56
C ASN A 161 -25.58 -6.07 -2.65
N LYS A 162 -24.68 -5.27 -2.04
CA LYS A 162 -25.03 -4.15 -1.15
C LYS A 162 -24.80 -2.76 -1.74
N SER A 163 -24.49 -2.66 -3.03
CA SER A 163 -24.26 -1.38 -3.70
C SER A 163 -25.50 -0.47 -3.76
N LYS A 164 -26.70 -1.04 -3.87
CA LYS A 164 -27.95 -0.25 -3.87
C LYS A 164 -28.16 0.48 -2.55
N GLU A 165 -28.05 -0.24 -1.43
CA GLU A 165 -28.17 0.33 -0.08
C GLU A 165 -27.07 1.38 0.18
N TYR A 166 -25.82 1.09 -0.19
CA TYR A 166 -24.71 2.04 -0.08
C TYR A 166 -24.96 3.32 -0.88
N ASN A 167 -25.41 3.19 -2.13
CA ASN A 167 -25.66 4.35 -2.99
C ASN A 167 -26.84 5.18 -2.47
N GLN A 168 -27.89 4.53 -1.96
CA GLN A 168 -29.03 5.23 -1.37
C GLN A 168 -28.56 6.16 -0.22
N ASP A 169 -27.84 5.62 0.76
CA ASP A 169 -27.27 6.41 1.88
C ASP A 169 -26.37 7.56 1.38
N LYS A 170 -25.54 7.29 0.36
CA LYS A 170 -24.65 8.31 -0.21
C LYS A 170 -25.38 9.45 -0.90
N PHE A 171 -26.47 9.17 -1.62
CA PHE A 171 -27.23 10.17 -2.36
C PHE A 171 -28.38 10.81 -1.56
N GLU A 172 -28.66 10.33 -0.35
CA GLU A 172 -29.53 11.02 0.61
C GLU A 172 -28.87 12.29 1.21
N ASN A 173 -27.54 12.36 1.16
CA ASN A 173 -26.76 13.49 1.64
C ASN A 173 -26.40 14.45 0.48
N PRO A 174 -26.33 15.77 0.72
CA PRO A 174 -25.89 16.73 -0.29
C PRO A 174 -24.42 16.49 -0.67
N ASN A 175 -24.04 16.98 -1.86
CA ASN A 175 -22.64 16.97 -2.29
C ASN A 175 -21.74 17.61 -1.24
N SER A 176 -20.59 16.99 -0.98
CA SER A 176 -19.57 17.49 -0.06
C SER A 176 -18.19 17.41 -0.69
N GLU A 177 -17.27 18.26 -0.25
CA GLU A 177 -15.87 18.28 -0.69
C GLU A 177 -15.00 17.23 0.03
N THR A 178 -15.63 16.16 0.55
CA THR A 178 -14.93 15.07 1.24
C THR A 178 -14.30 14.09 0.24
N HIS A 179 -13.21 13.44 0.65
CA HIS A 179 -12.59 12.39 -0.16
C HIS A 179 -13.17 11.02 0.23
N PHE A 180 -13.45 10.13 -0.72
CA PHE A 180 -14.11 8.83 -0.44
C PHE A 180 -13.36 7.96 0.59
N VAL A 181 -12.05 8.17 0.74
CA VAL A 181 -11.21 7.47 1.73
C VAL A 181 -11.59 7.85 3.16
N ASP A 182 -12.10 9.06 3.39
CA ASP A 182 -12.53 9.52 4.71
C ASP A 182 -13.69 8.67 5.27
N ASP A 183 -14.50 8.06 4.40
CA ASP A 183 -15.57 7.12 4.78
C ASP A 183 -15.05 5.83 5.43
N TYR A 184 -13.79 5.49 5.15
CA TYR A 184 -13.18 4.23 5.57
C TYR A 184 -12.14 4.38 6.69
N LEU A 185 -11.49 5.55 6.80
CA LEU A 185 -10.48 5.82 7.83
C LEU A 185 -11.06 6.39 9.14
N LYS A 186 -12.26 6.98 9.10
CA LYS A 186 -12.93 7.57 10.27
C LYS A 186 -13.86 6.59 11.01
N LYS A 187 -13.84 5.31 10.64
CA LYS A 187 -14.63 4.22 11.25
C LYS A 187 -13.70 3.21 11.90
#